data_AF-A0A8S3H1M8-F1
#
_entry.id   AF-A0A8S3H1M8-F1
#
_cell.length_a   1.000
_cell.length_b   1.000
_cell.length_c   1.000
_cell.angle_alpha   90.00
_cell.angle_beta   90.00
_cell.angle_gamma   90.00
#
_symmetry.space_group_name_H-M   'P 1'
#
loop_
_entity.id
_entity.type
_entity.pdbx_description
1 polymer ?
#
loop_
_entity_poly.entity_id
_entity_poly.type
_entity_poly.pdbx_seq_one_letter_code
_entity_poly.pdbx_strand_id
1 'polypeptide(L)'
;GNSKTAMIAAISPADINYEETLSTLRYADRAKAIVCKAVINEDANARLIRDLKEEIMKLKELLKHEAGIDLSPDGASIPFLSTTNTSKHHRLKSTSSQSSEDALERLKENQKLMDSLCMSYAEKLKKTEKIMAEREAAFHELGLYSKNDGNAVGIFTPKNSPHLVNLNEDPLMSECLMYFIKNGITR
;
A
#
# COMPACT_ATOMS: atom_id res chain seq x y z
N GLY A 1 4.75 -11.62 -23.66
CA GLY A 1 3.85 -10.62 -23.03
C GLY A 1 4.63 -9.55 -22.28
N ASN A 2 3.95 -8.53 -21.74
CA ASN A 2 4.56 -7.53 -20.86
C ASN A 2 4.54 -8.01 -19.40
N SER A 3 5.47 -8.90 -19.05
CA SER A 3 5.64 -9.42 -17.70
C SER A 3 7.06 -9.96 -17.54
N LYS A 4 7.59 -9.91 -16.31
CA LYS A 4 8.79 -10.63 -15.91
C LYS A 4 8.36 -11.99 -15.39
N THR A 5 8.38 -13.00 -16.26
CA THR A 5 7.87 -14.34 -15.95
C THR A 5 9.01 -15.27 -15.54
N ALA A 6 8.81 -16.01 -14.45
CA ALA A 6 9.67 -17.11 -14.03
C ALA A 6 8.82 -18.38 -13.90
N MET A 7 9.39 -19.52 -14.28
CA MET A 7 8.78 -20.83 -14.07
C MET A 7 9.63 -21.61 -13.06
N ILE A 8 8.98 -22.19 -12.05
CA ILE A 8 9.61 -23.10 -11.09
C ILE A 8 9.03 -24.49 -11.33
N ALA A 9 9.87 -25.42 -11.80
CA ALA A 9 9.49 -26.82 -11.97
C ALA A 9 9.85 -27.60 -10.69
N ALA A 10 8.84 -28.00 -9.93
CA ALA A 10 9.02 -28.91 -8.80
C ALA A 10 8.95 -30.36 -9.28
N ILE A 11 9.98 -31.15 -9.01
CA ILE A 11 10.10 -32.54 -9.45
C ILE A 11 10.37 -33.46 -8.25
N SER A 12 9.94 -34.72 -8.36
CA SER A 12 10.18 -35.74 -7.35
C SER A 12 11.41 -36.57 -7.73
N PRO A 13 12.33 -36.84 -6.80
CA PRO A 13 13.51 -37.67 -7.08
C PRO A 13 13.21 -39.18 -7.10
N ALA A 14 11.97 -39.60 -6.80
CA ALA A 14 11.61 -41.01 -6.72
C ALA A 14 11.41 -41.63 -8.12
N ASP A 15 11.95 -42.83 -8.31
CA ASP A 15 11.92 -43.54 -9.61
C ASP A 15 10.49 -43.81 -10.12
N ILE A 16 9.55 -44.02 -9.21
CA ILE A 16 8.12 -44.20 -9.54
C ILE A 16 7.52 -42.99 -10.28
N ASN A 17 8.11 -41.81 -10.13
CA ASN A 17 7.64 -40.54 -10.71
C ASN A 17 8.49 -40.11 -11.91
N TYR A 18 9.27 -41.02 -12.51
CA TYR A 18 10.19 -40.70 -13.60
C TYR A 18 9.47 -40.09 -14.81
N GLU A 19 8.34 -40.66 -15.23
CA GLU A 19 7.60 -40.19 -16.41
C GLU A 19 7.00 -38.79 -16.22
N GLU A 20 6.42 -38.52 -15.04
CA GLU A 20 5.89 -37.21 -14.67
C GLU A 20 7.00 -36.15 -14.54
N THR A 21 8.14 -36.55 -13.96
CA THR A 21 9.33 -35.70 -13.85
C THR A 21 9.87 -35.32 -15.23
N LEU A 22 9.98 -36.29 -16.14
CA LEU A 22 10.42 -36.06 -17.51
C LEU A 22 9.45 -35.15 -18.28
N SER A 23 8.14 -35.35 -18.10
CA SER A 23 7.12 -34.50 -18.71
C SER A 23 7.20 -33.05 -18.21
N THR A 24 7.40 -32.87 -16.91
CA THR A 24 7.62 -31.55 -16.28
C THR A 24 8.87 -30.86 -16.83
N LEU A 25 9.99 -31.59 -16.95
CA LEU A 25 11.24 -31.06 -17.51
C LEU A 25 11.10 -30.65 -18.97
N ARG A 26 10.42 -31.47 -19.79
CA ARG A 26 10.13 -31.15 -21.19
C ARG A 26 9.26 -29.91 -21.34
N TYR A 27 8.29 -29.73 -20.44
CA TYR A 27 7.48 -28.51 -20.43
C TYR A 27 8.32 -27.29 -20.04
N ALA A 28 9.18 -27.41 -19.01
CA ALA A 28 10.07 -26.34 -18.59
C ALA A 28 11.03 -25.90 -19.71
N ASP A 29 11.56 -26.85 -20.49
CA ASP A 29 12.41 -26.55 -21.64
C ASP A 29 11.66 -25.75 -22.73
N ARG A 30 10.42 -26.14 -23.05
CA ARG A 30 9.56 -25.35 -23.96
C ARG A 30 9.23 -23.98 -23.39
N ALA A 31 8.94 -23.88 -22.09
CA ALA A 31 8.60 -22.62 -21.44
C ALA A 31 9.78 -21.63 -21.44
N LYS A 32 11.02 -22.13 -21.34
CA LYS A 32 12.24 -21.32 -21.46
C LYS A 32 12.36 -20.62 -22.81
N ALA A 33 11.83 -21.21 -23.87
CA ALA A 33 11.85 -20.62 -25.21
C ALA A 33 10.85 -19.46 -25.39
N ILE A 34 9.93 -19.23 -24.44
CA ILE A 34 8.94 -18.16 -24.52
C ILE A 34 9.59 -16.82 -24.17
N VAL A 35 9.69 -15.94 -25.16
CA VAL A 35 10.29 -14.61 -24.98
C VAL A 35 9.23 -13.59 -24.54
N CYS A 36 9.44 -12.99 -23.36
CA CYS A 36 8.65 -11.86 -22.85
C CYS A 36 9.44 -10.56 -22.97
N LYS A 37 8.77 -9.48 -23.40
CA LYS A 37 9.34 -8.13 -23.45
C LYS A 37 8.63 -7.29 -22.39
N ALA A 38 9.24 -7.20 -21.21
CA ALA A 38 8.72 -6.41 -20.11
C ALA A 38 9.05 -4.92 -20.31
N VAL A 39 8.04 -4.07 -20.14
CA VAL A 39 8.10 -2.61 -20.17
C VAL A 39 7.45 -2.11 -18.88
N ILE A 40 7.98 -1.01 -18.32
CA ILE A 40 7.43 -0.40 -17.11
C ILE A 40 6.00 0.07 -17.41
N ASN A 41 5.02 -0.49 -16.69
CA ASN A 41 3.64 -0.03 -16.75
C ASN A 41 3.53 1.20 -15.86
N GLU A 42 3.47 2.38 -16.45
CA GLU A 42 3.06 3.58 -15.73
C GLU A 42 1.54 3.50 -15.52
N ASP A 43 1.09 3.35 -14.27
CA ASP A 43 -0.33 3.48 -13.93
C ASP A 43 -0.78 4.90 -14.25
N ALA A 44 -1.98 5.06 -14.82
CA ALA A 44 -2.52 6.38 -15.17
C ALA A 44 -2.53 7.34 -13.96
N ASN A 45 -2.81 6.82 -12.76
CA ASN A 45 -2.77 7.60 -11.53
C ASN A 45 -1.34 7.93 -11.10
N ALA A 46 -0.40 6.98 -11.22
CA ALA A 46 1.00 7.22 -10.87
C ALA A 46 1.65 8.25 -11.79
N ARG A 47 1.35 8.18 -13.09
CA ARG A 47 1.73 9.20 -14.08
C ARG A 47 1.10 10.55 -13.75
N LEU A 48 -0.21 10.59 -13.51
CA LEU A 48 -0.92 11.81 -13.13
C LEU A 48 -0.33 12.45 -11.87
N ILE A 49 -0.01 11.66 -10.84
CA ILE A 49 0.62 12.13 -9.60
C ILE A 49 2.00 12.72 -9.87
N ARG A 50 2.81 12.09 -10.73
CA ARG A 50 4.13 12.64 -11.11
C ARG A 50 3.98 13.96 -11.85
N ASP A 51 3.13 13.98 -12.87
CA ASP A 51 2.90 15.15 -13.72
C ASP A 51 2.34 16.32 -12.87
N LEU A 52 1.39 16.05 -11.96
CA LEU A 52 0.86 17.04 -11.00
C LEU A 52 1.94 17.56 -10.04
N LYS A 53 2.83 16.70 -9.54
CA LYS A 53 3.93 17.13 -8.65
C LYS A 53 4.94 18.02 -9.37
N GLU A 54 5.31 17.65 -10.59
CA GLU A 54 6.20 18.45 -11.44
C GLU A 54 5.57 19.80 -11.79
N GLU A 55 4.28 19.83 -12.11
CA GLU A 55 3.56 21.07 -12.41
C GLU A 55 3.42 21.97 -11.18
N ILE A 56 3.08 21.42 -10.01
CA ILE A 56 3.06 22.18 -8.75
C ILE A 56 4.44 22.77 -8.44
N MET A 57 5.52 21.99 -8.62
CA MET A 57 6.88 22.46 -8.39
C MET A 57 7.23 23.63 -9.33
N LYS A 58 6.91 23.50 -10.61
CA LYS A 58 7.16 24.54 -11.62
C LYS A 58 6.34 25.81 -11.36
N LEU A 59 5.06 25.68 -11.00
CA LEU A 59 4.20 26.82 -10.67
C LEU A 59 4.67 27.53 -9.40
N LYS A 60 5.10 26.79 -8.37
CA LYS A 60 5.71 27.37 -7.16
C LYS A 60 6.98 28.16 -7.50
N GLU A 61 7.84 27.63 -8.36
CA GLU A 61 9.08 28.30 -8.78
C GLU A 61 8.82 29.59 -9.58
N LEU A 62 7.85 29.56 -10.50
CA LEU A 62 7.41 30.74 -11.24
C LEU A 62 6.86 31.84 -10.32
N LEU A 63 5.99 31.47 -9.37
CA LEU A 63 5.44 32.42 -8.39
C LEU A 63 6.52 33.00 -7.46
N LYS A 64 7.53 32.21 -7.11
CA LYS A 64 8.67 32.67 -6.33
C LYS A 64 9.50 33.70 -7.10
N HIS A 65 9.74 33.47 -8.39
CA HIS A 65 10.55 34.35 -9.23
C HIS A 65 9.80 35.64 -9.66
N GLU A 66 8.50 35.55 -9.96
CA GLU A 66 7.73 36.65 -10.53
C GLU A 66 7.00 37.50 -9.48
N ALA A 67 6.54 36.90 -8.39
CA ALA A 67 5.76 37.57 -7.34
C ALA A 67 6.49 37.70 -6.00
N GLY A 68 7.67 37.07 -5.83
CA GLY A 68 8.42 37.09 -4.56
C GLY A 68 7.71 36.38 -3.41
N ILE A 69 6.74 35.51 -3.72
CA ILE A 69 5.95 34.77 -2.73
C ILE A 69 6.71 33.47 -2.42
N ASP A 70 7.24 33.35 -1.20
CA ASP A 70 7.92 32.11 -0.77
C ASP A 70 6.88 31.10 -0.26
N LEU A 71 6.51 30.15 -1.12
CA LEU A 71 5.62 29.05 -0.77
C LEU A 71 6.46 27.88 -0.24
N SER A 72 6.20 27.48 1.01
CA SER A 72 6.94 26.39 1.66
C SER A 72 6.89 25.07 0.86
N PRO A 73 7.95 24.25 0.93
CA PRO A 73 8.04 22.97 0.20
C PRO A 73 7.03 21.94 0.70
N ASP A 74 6.70 21.95 1.99
CA ASP A 74 5.65 21.10 2.55
C ASP A 74 4.28 21.72 2.27
N GLY A 75 3.45 21.00 1.50
CA GLY A 75 2.16 21.44 0.95
C GLY A 75 1.04 21.73 1.96
N ALA A 76 1.36 22.14 3.19
CA ALA A 76 0.38 22.58 4.16
C ALA A 76 0.40 24.11 4.25
N SER A 77 -0.68 24.72 3.78
CA SER A 77 -1.01 26.16 3.82
C SER A 77 -0.29 27.06 2.79
N ILE A 78 -1.06 27.45 1.77
CA ILE A 78 -0.89 28.77 1.13
C ILE A 78 -1.26 29.78 2.23
N PRO A 79 -0.36 30.67 2.67
CA PRO A 79 -0.75 31.74 3.57
C PRO A 79 -1.78 32.60 2.84
N PHE A 80 -2.98 32.70 3.40
CA PHE A 80 -3.91 33.77 3.08
C PHE A 80 -3.14 35.09 3.13
N LEU A 81 -3.20 35.86 2.04
CA LEU A 81 -2.48 37.10 1.78
C LEU A 81 -2.30 37.94 3.07
N SER A 82 -1.19 37.75 3.79
CA SER A 82 -0.83 38.63 4.89
C SER A 82 -0.08 39.80 4.29
N THR A 83 -0.88 40.77 3.86
CA THR A 83 -0.49 42.18 3.71
C THR A 83 0.31 42.60 4.94
N THR A 84 1.63 42.54 4.85
CA THR A 84 2.52 43.22 5.79
C THR A 84 3.30 44.25 5.00
N ASN A 85 2.80 45.48 5.12
CA ASN A 85 3.39 46.71 4.64
C ASN A 85 4.86 46.83 5.08
N THR A 86 5.80 46.92 4.14
CA THR A 86 6.98 47.82 4.28
C THR A 86 7.44 48.34 2.91
N SER A 87 7.04 49.60 2.67
CA SER A 87 7.76 50.68 1.99
C SER A 87 8.51 50.48 0.65
N LYS A 88 7.94 51.16 -0.38
CA LYS A 88 8.61 51.91 -1.47
C LYS A 88 9.42 51.10 -2.50
N HIS A 89 8.82 50.85 -3.68
CA HIS A 89 9.40 51.24 -4.99
C HIS A 89 8.32 51.19 -6.09
N HIS A 90 8.27 52.25 -6.90
CA HIS A 90 7.33 52.46 -7.99
C HIS A 90 7.93 51.96 -9.32
N ARG A 91 7.32 50.97 -9.99
CA ARG A 91 7.09 50.96 -11.45
C ARG A 91 6.39 49.67 -11.94
N LEU A 92 5.30 49.85 -12.69
CA LEU A 92 4.72 48.95 -13.70
C LEU A 92 4.12 47.61 -13.20
N LYS A 93 2.90 47.65 -12.64
CA LYS A 93 2.00 46.49 -12.50
C LYS A 93 0.77 46.72 -13.36
N SER A 94 0.70 46.15 -14.55
CA SER A 94 -0.57 46.12 -15.31
C SER A 94 -0.71 44.99 -16.34
N THR A 95 0.30 44.13 -16.53
CA THR A 95 0.19 42.98 -17.45
C THR A 95 0.65 41.64 -16.85
N SER A 96 1.38 41.64 -15.74
CA SER A 96 1.91 40.44 -15.06
C SER A 96 1.05 39.93 -13.90
N SER A 97 0.00 40.66 -13.52
CA SER A 97 -0.90 40.25 -12.42
C SER A 97 -1.82 39.12 -12.85
N GLN A 98 -2.32 39.13 -14.09
CA GLN A 98 -3.20 38.09 -14.63
C GLN A 98 -2.47 36.76 -14.78
N SER A 99 -1.23 36.75 -15.28
CA SER A 99 -0.43 35.52 -15.39
C SER A 99 -0.14 34.90 -14.02
N SER A 100 0.12 35.72 -13.01
CA SER A 100 0.37 35.25 -11.64
C SER A 100 -0.91 34.73 -10.95
N GLU A 101 -2.06 35.37 -11.20
CA GLU A 101 -3.35 34.96 -10.63
C GLU A 101 -3.85 33.65 -11.27
N ASP A 102 -3.72 33.52 -12.60
CA ASP A 102 -4.00 32.29 -13.34
C ASP A 102 -3.09 31.12 -12.88
N ALA A 103 -1.80 31.40 -12.60
CA ALA A 103 -0.86 30.40 -12.10
C ALA A 103 -1.21 29.93 -10.68
N LEU A 104 -1.70 30.83 -9.82
CA LEU A 104 -2.19 30.51 -8.47
C LEU A 104 -3.45 29.64 -8.51
N GLU A 105 -4.39 29.94 -9.41
CA GLU A 105 -5.62 29.16 -9.57
C GLU A 105 -5.32 27.73 -10.04
N ARG A 106 -4.46 27.58 -11.06
CA ARG A 106 -4.01 26.25 -11.54
C ARG A 106 -3.26 25.46 -10.48
N LEU A 107 -2.41 26.10 -9.67
CA LEU A 107 -1.72 25.45 -8.56
C LEU A 107 -2.74 24.89 -7.55
N LYS A 108 -3.76 25.69 -7.21
CA LYS A 108 -4.80 25.30 -6.27
C LYS A 108 -5.65 24.13 -6.78
N GLU A 109 -6.00 24.13 -8.07
CA GLU A 109 -6.71 23.02 -8.71
C GLU A 109 -5.89 21.73 -8.71
N ASN A 110 -4.62 21.81 -9.10
CA ASN A 110 -3.70 20.67 -9.11
C ASN A 110 -3.46 20.10 -7.71
N GLN A 111 -3.31 20.96 -6.69
CA GLN A 111 -3.19 20.53 -5.30
C GLN A 111 -4.45 19.83 -4.80
N LYS A 112 -5.64 20.33 -5.16
CA LYS A 112 -6.92 19.71 -4.80
C LYS A 112 -7.08 18.31 -5.42
N LEU A 113 -6.64 18.12 -6.67
CA LEU A 113 -6.63 16.82 -7.32
C LEU A 113 -5.67 15.84 -6.64
N MET A 114 -4.46 16.31 -6.29
CA MET A 114 -3.49 15.53 -5.52
C MET A 114 -4.07 15.09 -4.17
N ASP A 115 -4.70 16.00 -3.44
CA ASP A 115 -5.30 15.72 -2.14
C ASP A 115 -6.45 14.70 -2.26
N SER A 116 -7.30 14.82 -3.28
CA SER A 116 -8.37 13.84 -3.54
C SER A 116 -7.83 12.43 -3.78
N LEU A 117 -6.76 12.30 -4.56
CA LEU A 117 -6.10 11.01 -4.79
C LEU A 117 -5.46 10.46 -3.51
N CYS A 118 -4.82 11.31 -2.71
CA CYS A 118 -4.23 10.95 -1.41
C CYS A 118 -5.30 10.53 -0.38
N MET A 119 -6.45 11.21 -0.33
CA MET A 119 -7.57 10.85 0.53
C MET A 119 -8.08 9.43 0.21
N SER A 120 -8.22 9.09 -1.08
CA SER A 120 -8.63 7.72 -1.48
C SER A 120 -7.65 6.64 -1.02
N TYR A 121 -6.34 6.93 -1.03
CA TYR A 121 -5.33 6.01 -0.51
C TYR A 121 -5.41 5.87 1.01
N ALA A 122 -5.58 6.99 1.74
CA ALA A 122 -5.75 6.98 3.19
C ALA A 122 -6.98 6.17 3.63
N GLU A 123 -8.08 6.26 2.89
CA GLU A 123 -9.28 5.43 3.14
C GLU A 123 -8.99 3.93 2.95
N LYS A 124 -8.27 3.56 1.88
CA LYS A 124 -7.85 2.16 1.64
C LYS A 124 -6.93 1.66 2.75
N LEU A 125 -6.02 2.50 3.24
CA LEU A 125 -5.14 2.18 4.37
C LEU A 125 -5.97 1.89 5.62
N LYS A 126 -6.86 2.82 5.99
CA LYS A 126 -7.75 2.67 7.16
C LYS A 126 -8.64 1.43 7.06
N LYS A 127 -9.14 1.10 5.87
CA LYS A 127 -9.90 -0.13 5.63
C LYS A 127 -9.05 -1.38 5.86
N THR A 128 -7.80 -1.36 5.41
CA THR A 128 -6.85 -2.48 5.58
C THR A 128 -6.50 -2.65 7.05
N GLU A 129 -6.21 -1.56 7.77
CA GLU A 129 -5.94 -1.56 9.22
C GLU A 129 -7.12 -2.13 10.02
N LYS A 130 -8.35 -1.75 9.65
CA LYS A 130 -9.55 -2.31 10.30
C LYS A 130 -9.64 -3.82 10.15
N ILE A 131 -9.39 -4.35 8.94
CA ILE A 131 -9.38 -5.79 8.69
C ILE A 131 -8.27 -6.47 9.48
N MET A 132 -7.10 -5.83 9.60
CA MET A 132 -5.99 -6.35 10.41
C MET A 132 -6.37 -6.41 11.89
N ALA A 133 -6.96 -5.35 12.43
CA ALA A 133 -7.41 -5.31 13.82
C ALA A 133 -8.52 -6.33 14.12
N GLU A 134 -9.48 -6.51 13.21
CA GLU A 134 -10.52 -7.54 13.33
C GLU A 134 -9.92 -8.96 13.34
N ARG A 135 -8.95 -9.23 12.46
CA ARG A 135 -8.23 -10.51 12.42
C ARG A 135 -7.43 -10.73 13.70
N GLU A 136 -6.70 -9.72 14.16
CA GLU A 136 -5.91 -9.79 15.38
C GLU A 136 -6.79 -10.02 16.62
N ALA A 137 -7.93 -9.35 16.71
CA ALA A 137 -8.90 -9.58 17.78
C ALA A 137 -9.46 -11.02 17.75
N ALA A 138 -9.79 -11.55 16.56
CA ALA A 138 -10.24 -12.93 16.42
C ALA A 138 -9.16 -13.95 16.80
N PHE A 139 -7.90 -13.70 16.42
CA PHE A 139 -6.78 -14.54 16.84
C PHE A 139 -6.55 -14.47 18.35
N HIS A 140 -6.65 -13.28 18.94
CA HIS A 140 -6.55 -13.10 20.39
C HIS A 140 -7.68 -13.83 21.14
N GLU A 141 -8.92 -13.78 20.64
CA GLU A 141 -10.05 -14.56 21.19
C GLU A 141 -9.78 -16.07 21.14
N LEU A 142 -9.13 -16.55 20.07
CA LEU A 142 -8.73 -17.94 19.91
C LEU A 142 -7.48 -18.32 20.73
N GLY A 143 -6.90 -17.39 21.48
CA GLY A 143 -5.70 -17.63 22.27
C GLY A 143 -4.39 -17.61 21.48
N LEU A 144 -4.43 -17.17 20.22
CA LEU A 144 -3.27 -16.98 19.34
C LEU A 144 -2.83 -15.52 19.42
N TYR A 145 -1.96 -15.16 20.37
CA TYR A 145 -1.42 -13.79 20.44
C TYR A 145 0.10 -13.79 20.43
N SER A 146 0.66 -12.83 19.68
CA SER A 146 2.08 -12.52 19.67
C SER A 146 2.41 -11.78 20.96
N LYS A 147 3.38 -12.26 21.74
CA LYS A 147 3.98 -11.41 22.76
C LYS A 147 4.69 -10.23 22.06
N ASN A 148 4.62 -9.04 22.65
CA ASN A 148 5.09 -7.77 22.08
C ASN A 148 6.61 -7.71 21.72
N ASP A 149 7.38 -8.77 21.94
CA ASP A 149 8.84 -8.81 21.69
C ASP A 149 9.24 -9.57 20.41
N GLY A 150 8.28 -9.88 19.52
CA GLY A 150 8.60 -10.47 18.21
C GLY A 150 9.20 -11.88 18.26
N ASN A 151 9.20 -12.54 19.41
CA ASN A 151 9.72 -13.90 19.55
C ASN A 151 8.83 -14.74 20.48
N ALA A 152 7.72 -15.24 19.93
CA ALA A 152 7.11 -16.56 20.17
C ALA A 152 5.71 -16.62 19.54
N VAL A 153 5.53 -17.54 18.58
CA VAL A 153 4.26 -17.95 17.98
C VAL A 153 3.75 -19.14 18.78
N GLY A 154 2.56 -19.06 19.38
CA GLY A 154 2.03 -20.15 20.21
C GLY A 154 0.52 -20.07 20.44
N ILE A 155 -0.05 -21.18 20.91
CA ILE A 155 -1.46 -21.30 21.30
C ILE A 155 -1.53 -21.20 22.81
N PHE A 156 -2.04 -20.09 23.32
CA PHE A 156 -2.31 -19.91 24.74
C PHE A 156 -3.75 -20.30 25.04
N THR A 157 -3.95 -21.10 26.07
CA THR A 157 -5.29 -21.43 26.56
C THR A 157 -5.96 -20.17 27.14
N PRO A 158 -7.09 -19.71 26.57
CA PRO A 158 -7.78 -18.55 27.10
C PRO A 158 -8.32 -18.85 28.49
N LYS A 159 -8.02 -17.96 29.46
CA LYS A 159 -8.38 -18.15 30.87
C LYS A 159 -9.88 -18.01 31.16
N ASN A 160 -10.63 -17.41 30.24
CA ASN A 160 -12.01 -16.98 30.46
C ASN A 160 -13.05 -17.74 29.63
N SER A 161 -12.65 -18.76 28.85
CA SER A 161 -13.58 -19.61 28.10
C SER A 161 -13.36 -21.10 28.44
N PRO A 162 -14.42 -21.86 28.75
CA PRO A 162 -14.29 -23.29 28.98
C PRO A 162 -13.91 -23.98 27.66
N HIS A 163 -12.93 -24.87 27.72
CA HIS A 163 -12.36 -25.52 26.56
C HIS A 163 -11.91 -26.95 26.89
N LEU A 164 -11.84 -27.79 25.87
CA LEU A 164 -11.22 -29.12 25.93
C LEU A 164 -9.90 -29.07 25.18
N VAL A 165 -8.87 -29.68 25.75
CA VAL A 165 -7.57 -29.88 25.10
C VAL A 165 -7.45 -31.35 24.74
N ASN A 166 -7.18 -31.63 23.47
CA ASN A 166 -6.93 -32.98 23.01
C ASN A 166 -5.52 -33.39 23.45
N LEU A 167 -5.42 -34.48 24.21
CA LEU A 167 -4.17 -35.01 24.75
C LEU A 167 -3.61 -36.16 23.91
N ASN A 168 -4.23 -36.48 22.77
CA ASN A 168 -3.73 -37.50 21.88
C ASN A 168 -2.35 -37.08 21.30
N GLU A 169 -1.42 -38.04 21.21
CA GLU A 169 -0.02 -37.79 20.85
C GLU A 169 0.24 -37.96 19.35
N ASP A 170 -0.73 -38.47 18.58
CA ASP A 170 -0.62 -38.67 17.13
C ASP A 170 -0.55 -37.34 16.35
N PRO A 171 0.58 -37.01 15.69
CA PRO A 171 0.72 -35.77 14.92
C PRO A 171 -0.20 -35.69 13.69
N LEU A 172 -0.78 -36.80 13.25
CA LEU A 172 -1.66 -36.90 12.08
C LEU A 172 -3.13 -37.02 12.47
N MET A 173 -3.47 -36.72 13.73
CA MET A 173 -4.85 -36.75 14.22
C MET A 173 -5.77 -35.86 13.36
N SER A 174 -6.99 -36.32 13.11
CA SER A 174 -7.99 -35.54 12.35
C SER A 174 -8.82 -34.59 13.23
N GLU A 175 -8.64 -34.67 14.55
CA GLU A 175 -9.36 -33.88 15.55
C GLU A 175 -8.65 -32.54 15.84
N CYS A 176 -9.38 -31.57 16.38
CA CYS A 176 -8.80 -30.31 16.82
C CYS A 176 -7.94 -30.50 18.08
N LEU A 177 -6.82 -29.77 18.18
CA LEU A 177 -6.01 -29.73 19.40
C LEU A 177 -6.77 -29.09 20.58
N MET A 178 -7.68 -28.16 20.29
CA MET A 178 -8.49 -27.46 21.29
C MET A 178 -9.92 -27.24 20.79
N TYR A 179 -10.90 -27.47 21.66
CA TYR A 179 -12.33 -27.22 21.38
C TYR A 179 -12.87 -26.18 22.35
N PHE A 180 -13.45 -25.10 21.83
CA PHE A 180 -14.12 -24.09 22.65
C PHE A 180 -15.57 -24.47 22.92
N ILE A 181 -15.94 -24.56 24.19
CA ILE A 181 -17.33 -24.82 24.60
C ILE A 181 -18.03 -23.46 24.72
N LYS A 182 -18.81 -23.10 23.71
CA LYS A 182 -19.64 -21.90 23.75
C LYS A 182 -20.93 -22.19 24.53
N ASN A 183 -21.58 -21.12 25.02
CA ASN A 183 -22.89 -21.24 25.63
C ASN A 183 -23.90 -21.84 24.64
N GLY A 184 -24.65 -22.85 25.08
CA GLY A 184 -25.59 -23.60 24.25
C GLY A 184 -25.20 -25.06 24.09
N ILE A 185 -25.68 -25.70 23.03
CA ILE A 185 -25.41 -27.11 22.74
C ILE A 185 -24.26 -27.16 21.72
N THR A 186 -23.14 -27.77 22.11
CA THR A 186 -22.05 -28.12 21.19
C THR A 186 -22.24 -29.60 20.82
N ARG A 187 -22.47 -29.90 19.54
CA ARG A 187 -22.58 -31.28 19.01
C ARG A 187 -21.32 -31.65 18.26
#